data_AF-A0AA38U6F7-F1
#
_entry.id   AF-A0AA38U6F7-F1
#
_cell.length_a   1.000
_cell.length_b   1.000
_cell.length_c   1.000
_cell.angle_alpha   90.00
_cell.angle_beta   90.00
_cell.angle_gamma   90.00
#
_symmetry.space_group_name_H-M   'P 1'
#
loop_
_entity.id
_entity.type
_entity.pdbx_description
1 polymer ?
#
loop_
_entity_poly.entity_id
_entity_poly.type
_entity_poly.pdbx_seq_one_letter_code
_entity_poly.pdbx_strand_id
1 'polypeptide(L)'
;MVAASSSSSLIILFCFLFTLLFISEAVVPPSETFRYVNEGFFGDSEETSIEYDPVNYRTLPPFTAPFALCFYNTTPNAYTLALRMGIRPDRSLRRWVWEANRGHPVRENATFSFRSDGNLVLADADGRIVWQTNTANKGVVGFALLPNGNMVLRDAAGGFVWQSFDSPTDTLLYGQSLRVGGPNKLVSRASVTENVDGDYSFVLEPKRLALYYKKTMLYWSSTFPEVNKASGGLVNATLEIAEAEYSDGNYNSLRCRFANSSAEPTVLLGTNRYNSTFSYLRLGIDGNLRLYGYRRGANAAAWNLLYTWFNREWRNSLEGIEDECQLPDRCGKFGLCEDSQCVGCPTPKGVFAWSKDCVAKSPGCQASGFRYYEVKGVDHFTVKYSAGTGPVKREDCESKCTKDCKCLGYFYHTDRSRCWIAYELKTLTRVENSTHIAYIKTPRSKANRKSKAEEKAGAKQTSEPYRDEEGFVYFNVPILHHKPIIDLGYIHGCFLGGYVCFSIGIRGKASVNYRIDVGSLVCVRVASVWLFPDAKWAKWVESGLQVEKGDILCSKDCKCMGYFYHTDPSRCWIAYNLKMLTRVGNSTNLANMN
;
A
#
# COMPACT_ATOMS: atom_id res chain seq x y z
N MET A 1 -80.38 7.35 -48.59
CA MET A 1 -79.31 8.30 -48.22
C MET A 1 -78.71 7.77 -46.92
N VAL A 2 -77.78 6.82 -46.91
CA VAL A 2 -76.35 6.93 -47.25
C VAL A 2 -75.78 8.28 -46.88
N ALA A 3 -75.12 8.35 -45.72
CA ALA A 3 -73.72 8.78 -45.56
C ALA A 3 -73.43 9.12 -44.08
N ALA A 4 -72.14 9.05 -43.73
CA ALA A 4 -71.51 9.58 -42.52
C ALA A 4 -71.50 8.70 -41.25
N SER A 5 -70.67 7.65 -41.24
CA SER A 5 -70.00 7.21 -39.99
C SER A 5 -68.70 6.41 -40.19
N SER A 6 -68.03 6.50 -41.35
CA SER A 6 -66.83 5.70 -41.66
C SER A 6 -65.50 6.45 -41.57
N SER A 7 -65.52 7.79 -41.45
CA SER A 7 -64.30 8.61 -41.53
C SER A 7 -63.50 8.68 -40.22
N SER A 8 -64.14 8.57 -39.05
CA SER A 8 -63.45 8.72 -37.75
C SER A 8 -62.62 7.49 -37.35
N SER A 9 -63.06 6.28 -37.70
CA SER A 9 -62.35 5.03 -37.39
C SER A 9 -61.11 4.82 -38.26
N LEU A 10 -61.15 5.30 -39.52
CA LEU A 10 -60.01 5.26 -40.43
C LEU A 10 -58.89 6.21 -40.01
N ILE A 11 -59.20 7.39 -39.46
CA ILE A 11 -58.20 8.36 -38.98
C ILE A 11 -57.48 7.83 -37.73
N ILE A 12 -58.20 7.21 -36.79
CA ILE A 12 -57.58 6.62 -35.58
C ILE A 12 -56.69 5.43 -35.95
N LEU A 13 -57.11 4.59 -36.90
CA LEU A 13 -56.30 3.48 -37.41
C LEU A 13 -55.06 4.01 -38.15
N PHE A 14 -55.19 5.09 -38.94
CA PHE A 14 -54.06 5.74 -39.61
C PHE A 14 -53.09 6.36 -38.62
N CYS A 15 -53.56 6.98 -37.53
CA CYS A 15 -52.70 7.51 -36.46
C CYS A 15 -51.96 6.40 -35.70
N PHE A 16 -52.58 5.23 -35.47
CA PHE A 16 -51.91 4.07 -34.88
C PHE A 16 -50.93 3.37 -35.85
N LEU A 17 -51.22 3.36 -37.14
CA LEU A 17 -50.29 2.87 -38.18
C LEU A 17 -49.12 3.84 -38.41
N PHE A 18 -49.33 5.15 -38.27
CA PHE A 18 -48.27 6.16 -38.36
C PHE A 18 -47.36 6.15 -37.12
N THR A 19 -47.89 5.88 -35.92
CA THR A 19 -47.04 5.69 -34.72
C THR A 19 -46.24 4.38 -34.77
N LEU A 20 -46.69 3.37 -35.51
CA LEU A 20 -45.91 2.15 -35.79
C LEU A 20 -44.81 2.33 -36.85
N LEU A 21 -44.85 3.40 -37.65
CA LEU A 21 -43.87 3.69 -38.70
C LEU A 21 -42.70 4.59 -38.26
N PHE A 22 -42.68 5.06 -37.01
CA PHE A 22 -41.57 5.82 -36.45
C PHE A 22 -40.92 5.11 -35.25
N ILE A 23 -40.65 3.81 -35.38
CA ILE A 23 -39.48 3.26 -34.68
C ILE A 23 -38.27 3.63 -35.52
N SER A 24 -37.85 4.90 -35.42
CA SER A 24 -36.54 5.31 -35.88
C SER A 24 -35.53 4.62 -34.97
N GLU A 25 -35.10 3.40 -35.31
CA GLU A 25 -33.89 2.85 -34.72
C GLU A 25 -32.78 3.86 -34.98
N ALA A 26 -32.26 4.50 -33.94
CA ALA A 26 -31.15 5.41 -34.07
C ALA A 26 -29.92 4.58 -34.47
N VAL A 27 -29.64 4.56 -35.77
CA VAL A 27 -28.45 3.93 -36.33
C VAL A 27 -27.32 4.94 -36.26
N VAL A 28 -26.19 4.53 -35.69
CA VAL A 28 -24.99 5.35 -35.67
C VAL A 28 -24.53 5.58 -37.11
N PRO A 29 -24.31 6.84 -37.55
CA PRO A 29 -23.82 7.12 -38.89
C PRO A 29 -22.50 6.39 -39.18
N PRO A 30 -22.26 5.87 -40.39
CA PRO A 30 -21.02 5.17 -40.71
C PRO A 30 -19.75 6.00 -40.41
N SER A 31 -19.82 7.32 -40.56
CA SER A 31 -18.73 8.25 -40.23
C SER A 31 -18.37 8.32 -38.74
N GLU A 32 -19.30 7.95 -37.87
CA GLU A 32 -19.12 7.91 -36.41
C GLU A 32 -18.68 6.53 -35.92
N THR A 33 -18.86 5.47 -36.73
CA THR A 33 -18.43 4.11 -36.38
C THR A 33 -16.93 3.91 -36.59
N PHE A 34 -16.34 2.94 -35.88
CA PHE A 34 -14.96 2.54 -36.10
C PHE A 34 -14.72 1.07 -35.76
N ARG A 35 -13.63 0.51 -36.31
CA ARG A 35 -13.11 -0.81 -35.95
C ARG A 35 -11.59 -0.75 -35.95
N TYR A 36 -11.00 -0.81 -34.76
CA TYR A 36 -9.56 -0.90 -34.58
C TYR A 36 -9.16 -2.34 -34.29
N VAL A 37 -8.13 -2.81 -34.98
CA VAL A 37 -7.53 -4.13 -34.77
C VAL A 37 -6.28 -3.97 -33.92
N ASN A 38 -6.13 -4.82 -32.91
CA ASN A 38 -4.95 -4.89 -32.08
C ASN A 38 -3.84 -5.62 -32.84
N GLU A 39 -3.18 -4.91 -33.75
CA GLU A 39 -2.08 -5.41 -34.58
C GLU A 39 -0.95 -4.37 -34.73
N GLY A 40 0.20 -4.81 -35.23
CA GLY A 40 1.34 -3.94 -35.54
C GLY A 40 2.39 -3.84 -34.43
N PHE A 41 3.38 -2.99 -34.65
CA PHE A 41 4.50 -2.80 -33.72
C PHE A 41 4.07 -1.99 -32.50
N PHE A 42 4.71 -2.25 -31.35
CA PHE A 42 4.60 -1.36 -30.19
C PHE A 42 5.21 -0.01 -30.53
N GLY A 43 4.63 1.07 -29.97
CA GLY A 43 5.18 2.41 -30.20
C GLY A 43 6.61 2.52 -29.65
N ASP A 44 7.47 3.28 -30.35
CA ASP A 44 8.93 3.36 -30.08
C ASP A 44 9.29 3.31 -28.59
N SER A 45 10.05 2.28 -28.25
CA SER A 45 10.44 1.86 -26.90
C SER A 45 11.46 2.78 -26.23
N GLU A 46 12.09 3.70 -26.95
CA GLU A 46 13.38 4.25 -26.51
C GLU A 46 13.34 5.45 -25.56
N GLU A 47 12.19 6.10 -25.31
CA GLU A 47 12.19 7.32 -24.46
C GLU A 47 11.06 7.46 -23.43
N THR A 48 10.16 6.48 -23.25
CA THR A 48 8.94 6.74 -22.47
C THR A 48 8.57 5.62 -21.50
N SER A 49 8.90 5.82 -20.22
CA SER A 49 8.50 4.90 -19.15
C SER A 49 6.97 4.77 -19.08
N ILE A 50 6.48 3.54 -18.91
CA ILE A 50 5.06 3.26 -18.73
C ILE A 50 4.85 2.49 -17.43
N GLU A 51 3.73 2.75 -16.80
CA GLU A 51 3.38 2.12 -15.53
C GLU A 51 3.20 0.60 -15.71
N TYR A 52 3.86 -0.17 -14.82
CA TYR A 52 3.85 -1.64 -14.80
C TYR A 52 4.57 -2.36 -15.96
N ASP A 53 5.60 -1.73 -16.54
CA ASP A 53 6.56 -2.19 -17.58
C ASP A 53 6.71 -3.74 -17.77
N PRO A 54 6.86 -4.25 -19.03
CA PRO A 54 7.77 -3.71 -20.04
C PRO A 54 7.11 -3.23 -21.34
N VAL A 55 7.16 -1.91 -21.58
CA VAL A 55 7.37 -1.17 -22.85
C VAL A 55 6.33 -1.30 -23.97
N ASN A 56 5.38 -2.23 -23.86
CA ASN A 56 4.61 -2.67 -25.02
C ASN A 56 3.14 -2.19 -24.96
N TYR A 57 2.89 -1.05 -25.60
CA TYR A 57 1.53 -0.55 -25.83
C TYR A 57 1.37 -0.03 -27.27
N ARG A 58 0.14 -0.09 -27.76
CA ARG A 58 -0.31 0.39 -29.06
C ARG A 58 -1.34 1.47 -28.82
N THR A 59 -1.06 2.68 -29.30
CA THR A 59 -2.01 3.79 -29.17
C THR A 59 -3.07 3.69 -30.25
N LEU A 60 -4.33 3.94 -29.90
CA LEU A 60 -5.44 4.01 -30.82
C LEU A 60 -5.75 5.48 -31.18
N PRO A 61 -6.41 5.76 -32.32
CA PRO A 61 -6.71 7.13 -32.74
C PRO A 61 -7.47 8.01 -31.73
N PRO A 62 -8.41 7.49 -30.90
CA PRO A 62 -9.03 8.29 -29.85
C PRO A 62 -7.98 8.90 -28.91
N PHE A 63 -7.77 10.20 -29.08
CA PHE A 63 -6.76 10.96 -28.37
C PHE A 63 -7.33 12.34 -27.99
N THR A 64 -7.15 12.72 -26.74
CA THR A 64 -7.46 14.06 -26.26
C THR A 64 -6.46 14.37 -25.16
N ALA A 65 -5.43 15.13 -25.49
CA ALA A 65 -4.29 15.35 -24.60
C ALA A 65 -4.74 15.77 -23.18
N PRO A 66 -4.22 15.12 -22.11
CA PRO A 66 -3.13 14.13 -22.11
C PRO A 66 -3.58 12.66 -22.20
N PHE A 67 -4.83 12.40 -22.57
CA PHE A 67 -5.43 11.06 -22.60
C PHE A 67 -5.32 10.38 -23.97
N ALA A 68 -4.97 9.10 -23.97
CA ALA A 68 -4.89 8.27 -25.16
C ALA A 68 -5.42 6.87 -24.87
N LEU A 69 -6.26 6.33 -25.74
CA LEU A 69 -6.69 4.94 -25.63
C LEU A 69 -5.61 4.01 -26.19
N CYS A 70 -5.32 2.91 -25.51
CA CYS A 70 -4.26 1.99 -25.92
C CYS A 70 -4.65 0.52 -25.70
N PHE A 71 -4.09 -0.38 -26.49
CA PHE A 71 -3.84 -1.75 -26.06
C PHE A 71 -2.48 -1.82 -25.39
N TYR A 72 -2.38 -2.49 -24.26
CA TYR A 72 -1.10 -2.74 -23.61
C TYR A 72 -1.03 -4.18 -23.10
N ASN A 73 0.17 -4.75 -23.01
CA ASN A 73 0.35 -6.08 -22.46
C ASN A 73 1.36 -6.11 -21.31
N THR A 74 1.14 -7.02 -20.38
CA THR A 74 2.14 -7.39 -19.34
C THR A 74 2.79 -8.75 -19.64
N THR A 75 2.18 -9.55 -20.51
CA THR A 75 2.67 -10.86 -20.94
C THR A 75 2.46 -11.04 -22.45
N PRO A 76 3.25 -11.88 -23.13
CA PRO A 76 3.08 -12.12 -24.57
C PRO A 76 1.65 -12.54 -24.93
N ASN A 77 1.08 -11.93 -25.98
CA ASN A 77 -0.24 -12.25 -26.51
C ASN A 77 -1.41 -12.09 -25.52
N ALA A 78 -1.26 -11.24 -24.49
CA ALA A 78 -2.31 -10.94 -23.51
C ALA A 78 -2.44 -9.43 -23.31
N TYR A 79 -3.45 -8.83 -23.92
CA TYR A 79 -3.64 -7.40 -24.03
C TYR A 79 -4.84 -6.89 -23.22
N THR A 80 -4.68 -5.71 -22.66
CA THR A 80 -5.72 -4.94 -21.99
C THR A 80 -5.97 -3.65 -22.76
N LEU A 81 -7.23 -3.33 -23.02
CA LEU A 81 -7.65 -2.03 -23.52
C LEU A 81 -7.75 -1.05 -22.36
N ALA A 82 -6.99 0.05 -22.42
CA ALA A 82 -6.84 0.98 -21.32
C ALA A 82 -6.72 2.44 -21.78
N LEU A 83 -7.13 3.36 -20.91
CA LEU A 83 -6.90 4.79 -21.07
C LEU A 83 -5.59 5.17 -20.37
N ARG A 84 -4.66 5.72 -21.13
CA ARG A 84 -3.38 6.24 -20.65
C ARG A 84 -3.47 7.74 -20.44
N MET A 85 -2.78 8.26 -19.42
CA MET A 85 -2.56 9.68 -19.19
C MET A 85 -1.07 10.05 -19.25
N GLY A 86 -0.76 11.20 -19.87
CA GLY A 86 0.59 11.79 -20.07
C GLY A 86 0.89 12.06 -21.54
N ILE A 87 1.96 12.74 -21.92
CA ILE A 87 2.29 12.98 -23.35
C ILE A 87 3.77 12.71 -23.62
N ARG A 88 4.13 12.26 -24.84
CA ARG A 88 5.55 11.95 -25.15
C ARG A 88 6.54 13.10 -24.84
N PRO A 89 6.23 14.38 -25.14
CA PRO A 89 7.16 15.48 -24.88
C PRO A 89 7.59 15.67 -23.41
N ASP A 90 6.82 15.15 -22.45
CA ASP A 90 7.10 15.37 -21.03
C ASP A 90 8.15 14.40 -20.44
N ARG A 91 8.60 13.41 -21.22
CA ARG A 91 9.57 12.35 -20.82
C ARG A 91 9.28 11.74 -19.45
N SER A 92 8.01 11.71 -19.05
CA SER A 92 7.56 11.28 -17.74
C SER A 92 6.83 9.94 -17.82
N LEU A 93 6.75 9.26 -16.67
CA LEU A 93 6.02 8.00 -16.54
C LEU A 93 4.58 8.15 -17.02
N ARG A 94 4.13 7.31 -17.95
CA ARG A 94 2.74 7.33 -18.42
C ARG A 94 1.92 6.33 -17.64
N ARG A 95 0.72 6.74 -17.25
CA ARG A 95 -0.08 6.01 -16.26
C ARG A 95 -1.39 5.52 -16.82
N TRP A 96 -1.81 4.32 -16.43
CA TRP A 96 -3.06 3.71 -16.86
C TRP A 96 -4.17 4.16 -15.93
N VAL A 97 -5.08 5.03 -16.37
CA VAL A 97 -6.09 5.66 -15.50
C VAL A 97 -7.47 5.00 -15.60
N TRP A 98 -7.67 4.09 -16.55
CA TRP A 98 -8.89 3.31 -16.72
C TRP A 98 -8.61 2.05 -17.57
N GLU A 99 -9.33 0.95 -17.35
CA GLU A 99 -9.18 -0.30 -18.11
C GLU A 99 -10.54 -0.95 -18.35
N ALA A 100 -10.76 -1.46 -19.57
CA ALA A 100 -12.02 -2.11 -19.94
C ALA A 100 -12.10 -3.56 -19.45
N ASN A 101 -11.02 -4.32 -19.62
CA ASN A 101 -11.01 -5.78 -19.52
C ASN A 101 -9.94 -6.30 -18.55
N ARG A 102 -9.74 -5.59 -17.42
CA ARG A 102 -8.87 -6.07 -16.33
C ARG A 102 -9.25 -7.51 -15.95
N GLY A 103 -8.25 -8.38 -15.84
CA GLY A 103 -8.40 -9.81 -15.57
C GLY A 103 -8.97 -10.68 -16.69
N HIS A 104 -9.33 -10.07 -17.83
CA HIS A 104 -9.87 -10.75 -19.00
C HIS A 104 -9.12 -10.31 -20.26
N PRO A 105 -7.82 -10.65 -20.38
CA PRO A 105 -7.00 -10.19 -21.50
C PRO A 105 -7.51 -10.75 -22.84
N VAL A 106 -7.26 -10.00 -23.91
CA VAL A 106 -7.51 -10.41 -25.30
C VAL A 106 -6.20 -10.71 -26.01
N ARG A 107 -6.26 -11.46 -27.12
CA ARG A 107 -5.08 -11.82 -27.90
C ARG A 107 -4.73 -10.76 -28.95
N GLU A 108 -3.60 -10.96 -29.61
CA GLU A 108 -3.26 -10.32 -30.89
C GLU A 108 -4.43 -10.47 -31.86
N ASN A 109 -4.69 -9.45 -32.68
CA ASN A 109 -5.83 -9.36 -33.61
C ASN A 109 -7.22 -9.20 -32.94
N ALA A 110 -7.29 -8.99 -31.63
CA ALA A 110 -8.51 -8.53 -30.98
C ALA A 110 -9.01 -7.22 -31.58
N THR A 111 -10.31 -6.94 -31.49
CA THR A 111 -10.91 -5.76 -32.11
C THR A 111 -11.68 -4.90 -31.12
N PHE A 112 -11.43 -3.59 -31.17
CA PHE A 112 -12.21 -2.59 -30.47
C PHE A 112 -13.04 -1.82 -31.49
N SER A 113 -14.36 -1.86 -31.35
CA SER A 113 -15.29 -1.37 -32.37
C SER A 113 -16.44 -0.60 -31.76
N PHE A 114 -16.79 0.52 -32.38
CA PHE A 114 -18.05 1.20 -32.16
C PHE A 114 -18.94 0.92 -33.37
N ARG A 115 -20.06 0.25 -33.13
CA ARG A 115 -20.88 -0.39 -34.16
C ARG A 115 -22.09 0.47 -34.52
N SER A 116 -22.72 0.15 -35.66
CA SER A 116 -23.91 0.83 -36.17
C SER A 116 -25.12 0.75 -35.23
N ASP A 117 -25.18 -0.29 -34.38
CA ASP A 117 -26.21 -0.46 -33.35
C ASP A 117 -26.00 0.44 -32.11
N GLY A 118 -24.94 1.25 -32.06
CA GLY A 118 -24.65 2.09 -30.91
C GLY A 118 -23.91 1.39 -29.77
N ASN A 119 -23.43 0.16 -29.96
CA ASN A 119 -22.68 -0.57 -28.96
C ASN A 119 -21.17 -0.41 -29.17
N LEU A 120 -20.45 -0.17 -28.07
CA LEU A 120 -19.00 -0.14 -28.04
C LEU A 120 -18.50 -1.47 -27.50
N VAL A 121 -17.71 -2.19 -28.30
CA VAL A 121 -17.39 -3.60 -28.08
C VAL A 121 -15.91 -3.89 -28.25
N LEU A 122 -15.35 -4.61 -27.27
CA LEU A 122 -14.07 -5.30 -27.35
C LEU A 122 -14.31 -6.80 -27.56
N ALA A 123 -13.85 -7.32 -28.69
CA ALA A 123 -13.88 -8.74 -29.02
C ALA A 123 -12.47 -9.31 -29.15
N ASP A 124 -12.27 -10.55 -28.69
CA ASP A 124 -11.03 -11.29 -28.85
C ASP A 124 -10.84 -11.73 -30.32
N ALA A 125 -9.67 -12.28 -30.64
CA ALA A 125 -9.28 -12.64 -32.01
C ALA A 125 -10.20 -13.70 -32.66
N ASP A 126 -10.92 -14.49 -31.87
CA ASP A 126 -11.92 -15.47 -32.32
C ASP A 126 -13.33 -14.86 -32.48
N GLY A 127 -13.49 -13.55 -32.25
CA GLY A 127 -14.77 -12.85 -32.30
C GLY A 127 -15.59 -12.89 -31.01
N ARG A 128 -15.13 -13.61 -29.97
CA ARG A 128 -15.80 -13.64 -28.67
C ARG A 128 -15.78 -12.26 -28.02
N ILE A 129 -16.95 -11.74 -27.65
CA ILE A 129 -17.06 -10.47 -26.92
C ILE A 129 -16.49 -10.65 -25.51
N VAL A 130 -15.50 -9.82 -25.16
CA VAL A 130 -14.85 -9.83 -23.84
C VAL A 130 -15.37 -8.70 -22.96
N TRP A 131 -15.65 -7.55 -23.57
CA TRP A 131 -16.22 -6.40 -22.88
C TRP A 131 -17.10 -5.58 -23.83
N GLN A 132 -18.17 -4.98 -23.32
CA GLN A 132 -19.05 -4.10 -24.08
C GLN A 132 -19.84 -3.15 -23.18
N THR A 133 -20.35 -2.04 -23.75
CA THR A 133 -21.15 -1.04 -23.03
C THR A 133 -22.61 -1.43 -22.83
N ASN A 134 -23.10 -2.46 -23.53
CA ASN A 134 -24.50 -2.89 -23.54
C ASN A 134 -25.46 -1.74 -23.93
N THR A 135 -25.08 -0.98 -24.95
CA THR A 135 -25.83 0.19 -25.47
C THR A 135 -26.46 -0.04 -26.84
N ALA A 136 -26.43 -1.26 -27.34
CA ALA A 136 -27.07 -1.64 -28.59
C ALA A 136 -28.54 -1.17 -28.61
N ASN A 137 -28.92 -0.45 -29.67
CA ASN A 137 -30.24 0.10 -29.93
C ASN A 137 -30.79 1.03 -28.84
N LYS A 138 -29.92 1.66 -28.03
CA LYS A 138 -30.31 2.60 -26.96
C LYS A 138 -30.24 4.08 -27.36
N GLY A 139 -30.40 4.40 -28.65
CA GLY A 139 -30.41 5.79 -29.09
C GLY A 139 -29.04 6.45 -29.23
N VAL A 140 -27.95 5.68 -29.18
CA VAL A 140 -26.59 6.21 -29.30
C VAL A 140 -26.33 6.67 -30.73
N VAL A 141 -25.72 7.85 -30.88
CA VAL A 141 -25.37 8.43 -32.18
C VAL A 141 -23.87 8.70 -32.36
N GLY A 142 -23.08 8.65 -31.28
CA GLY A 142 -21.66 8.98 -31.36
C GLY A 142 -20.85 8.60 -30.13
N PHE A 143 -19.53 8.49 -30.33
CA PHE A 143 -18.52 8.24 -29.29
C PHE A 143 -17.59 9.45 -29.16
N ALA A 144 -17.21 9.81 -27.93
CA ALA A 144 -16.21 10.87 -27.70
C ALA A 144 -15.33 10.56 -26.48
N LEU A 145 -14.03 10.86 -26.60
CA LEU A 145 -13.11 11.00 -25.48
C LEU A 145 -13.05 12.49 -25.10
N LEU A 146 -13.41 12.84 -23.87
CA LEU A 146 -13.48 14.23 -23.41
C LEU A 146 -12.15 14.70 -22.80
N PRO A 147 -11.92 16.03 -22.71
CA PRO A 147 -10.68 16.59 -22.15
C PRO A 147 -10.39 16.23 -20.69
N ASN A 148 -11.38 15.77 -19.93
CA ASN A 148 -11.21 15.27 -18.56
C ASN A 148 -10.93 13.75 -18.50
N GLY A 149 -10.81 13.08 -19.64
CA GLY A 149 -10.58 11.63 -19.74
C GLY A 149 -11.86 10.80 -19.71
N ASN A 150 -13.05 11.40 -19.64
CA ASN A 150 -14.30 10.67 -19.71
C ASN A 150 -14.56 10.18 -21.15
N MET A 151 -14.74 8.89 -21.35
CA MET A 151 -15.20 8.33 -22.62
C MET A 151 -16.71 8.21 -22.57
N VAL A 152 -17.41 8.77 -23.54
CA VAL A 152 -18.88 8.85 -23.52
C VAL A 152 -19.50 8.35 -24.81
N LEU A 153 -20.65 7.70 -24.68
CA LEU A 153 -21.57 7.43 -25.78
C LEU A 153 -22.77 8.35 -25.61
N ARG A 154 -23.11 9.09 -26.68
CA ARG A 154 -24.10 10.17 -26.63
C ARG A 154 -25.34 9.86 -27.43
N ASP A 155 -26.48 10.37 -26.98
CA ASP A 155 -27.71 10.43 -27.77
C ASP A 155 -27.76 11.68 -28.65
N ALA A 156 -28.79 11.80 -29.49
CA ALA A 156 -28.98 12.93 -30.40
C ALA A 156 -29.22 14.28 -29.67
N ALA A 157 -29.65 14.26 -28.41
CA ALA A 157 -29.80 15.44 -27.58
C ALA A 157 -28.50 15.82 -26.85
N GLY A 158 -27.43 15.04 -27.02
CA GLY A 158 -26.14 15.22 -26.35
C GLY A 158 -26.07 14.62 -24.94
N GLY A 159 -27.12 13.93 -24.49
CA GLY A 159 -27.16 13.20 -23.23
C GLY A 159 -26.20 12.00 -23.24
N PHE A 160 -25.70 11.61 -22.07
CA PHE A 160 -24.81 10.45 -21.94
C PHE A 160 -25.63 9.18 -21.75
N VAL A 161 -25.58 8.30 -22.75
CA VAL A 161 -26.16 6.95 -22.68
C VAL A 161 -25.23 6.00 -21.90
N TRP A 162 -23.92 6.20 -22.05
CA TRP A 162 -22.89 5.51 -21.29
C TRP A 162 -21.68 6.43 -21.08
N GLN A 163 -20.96 6.24 -19.97
CA GLN A 163 -19.71 6.93 -19.71
C GLN A 163 -18.72 6.08 -18.90
N SER A 164 -17.42 6.17 -19.19
CA SER A 164 -16.37 5.45 -18.45
C SER A 164 -16.27 5.89 -17.00
N PHE A 165 -16.67 7.13 -16.70
CA PHE A 165 -16.73 7.65 -15.35
C PHE A 165 -17.68 6.86 -14.43
N ASP A 166 -18.63 6.11 -15.01
CA ASP A 166 -19.53 5.20 -14.30
C ASP A 166 -19.03 3.75 -14.24
N SER A 167 -17.74 3.53 -14.50
CA SER A 167 -17.08 2.23 -14.30
C SER A 167 -15.59 2.45 -14.01
N PRO A 168 -15.22 3.11 -12.88
CA PRO A 168 -13.83 3.28 -12.50
C PRO A 168 -13.14 1.94 -12.25
N THR A 169 -11.80 1.93 -12.36
CA THR A 169 -10.96 0.79 -11.99
C THR A 169 -10.34 1.01 -10.61
N ASP A 170 -9.08 1.43 -10.54
CA ASP A 170 -8.37 1.78 -9.29
C ASP A 170 -8.21 3.29 -9.12
N THR A 171 -8.74 4.07 -10.07
CA THR A 171 -8.46 5.49 -10.25
C THR A 171 -9.75 6.30 -10.37
N LEU A 172 -9.80 7.44 -9.70
CA LEU A 172 -10.83 8.46 -9.80
C LEU A 172 -10.22 9.73 -10.41
N LEU A 173 -10.64 10.08 -11.62
CA LEU A 173 -10.19 11.28 -12.33
C LEU A 173 -10.90 12.53 -11.81
N TYR A 174 -10.33 13.71 -12.08
CA TYR A 174 -10.97 14.98 -11.78
C TYR A 174 -12.36 15.10 -12.42
N GLY A 175 -13.34 15.56 -11.64
CA GLY A 175 -14.75 15.65 -12.02
C GLY A 175 -15.50 14.31 -12.01
N GLN A 176 -14.81 13.18 -11.76
CA GLN A 176 -15.45 11.88 -11.61
C GLN A 176 -16.02 11.72 -10.19
N SER A 177 -17.15 11.02 -10.08
CA SER A 177 -17.80 10.76 -8.79
C SER A 177 -17.94 9.27 -8.47
N LEU A 178 -17.71 8.93 -7.19
CA LEU A 178 -18.25 7.71 -6.58
C LEU A 178 -19.73 7.95 -6.25
N ARG A 179 -20.58 6.92 -6.35
CA ARG A 179 -22.03 7.04 -6.15
C ARG A 179 -22.54 5.92 -5.25
N VAL A 180 -23.40 6.26 -4.29
CA VAL A 180 -24.08 5.27 -3.44
C VAL A 180 -25.01 4.42 -4.30
N GLY A 181 -24.93 3.10 -4.16
CA GLY A 181 -25.74 2.15 -4.95
C GLY A 181 -25.38 2.11 -6.44
N GLY A 182 -24.36 2.86 -6.88
CA GLY A 182 -23.82 2.77 -8.23
C GLY A 182 -22.77 1.67 -8.37
N PRO A 183 -22.37 1.33 -9.60
CA PRO A 183 -21.28 0.39 -9.86
C PRO A 183 -19.88 0.95 -9.48
N ASN A 184 -19.80 2.22 -9.08
CA ASN A 184 -18.56 3.01 -8.99
C ASN A 184 -17.87 2.88 -7.63
N LYS A 185 -17.02 1.87 -7.48
CA LYS A 185 -16.00 1.77 -6.42
C LYS A 185 -14.62 1.72 -7.05
N LEU A 186 -13.58 2.14 -6.33
CA LEU A 186 -12.22 1.83 -6.75
C LEU A 186 -11.83 0.45 -6.24
N VAL A 187 -11.17 -0.34 -7.07
CA VAL A 187 -10.58 -1.63 -6.71
C VAL A 187 -9.10 -1.60 -7.11
N SER A 188 -8.21 -1.87 -6.17
CA SER A 188 -6.77 -1.87 -6.45
C SER A 188 -6.43 -2.92 -7.49
N ARG A 189 -5.27 -2.76 -8.13
CA ARG A 189 -4.64 -3.87 -8.86
C ARG A 189 -4.09 -4.90 -7.87
N ALA A 190 -4.02 -6.16 -8.27
CA ALA A 190 -3.46 -7.23 -7.43
C ALA A 190 -1.94 -7.13 -7.27
N SER A 191 -1.21 -6.87 -8.35
CA SER A 191 0.24 -6.66 -8.31
C SER A 191 0.75 -5.89 -9.53
N VAL A 192 2.07 -5.70 -9.60
CA VAL A 192 2.73 -5.08 -10.77
C VAL A 192 2.70 -6.00 -11.99
N THR A 193 2.67 -7.33 -11.80
CA THR A 193 2.72 -8.31 -12.89
C THR A 193 1.36 -8.88 -13.25
N GLU A 194 0.47 -9.03 -12.27
CA GLU A 194 -0.86 -9.61 -12.44
C GLU A 194 -1.92 -8.51 -12.60
N ASN A 195 -2.40 -8.34 -13.83
CA ASN A 195 -3.45 -7.36 -14.13
C ASN A 195 -4.86 -7.88 -13.80
N VAL A 196 -5.10 -8.16 -12.52
CA VAL A 196 -6.41 -8.56 -11.97
C VAL A 196 -6.80 -7.65 -10.81
N ASP A 197 -8.07 -7.71 -10.40
CA ASP A 197 -8.53 -7.03 -9.20
C ASP A 197 -7.81 -7.53 -7.95
N GLY A 198 -7.28 -6.59 -7.17
CA GLY A 198 -6.64 -6.84 -5.90
C GLY A 198 -7.62 -6.88 -4.72
N ASP A 199 -7.06 -6.96 -3.53
CA ASP A 199 -7.83 -7.15 -2.30
C ASP A 199 -8.44 -5.85 -1.76
N TYR A 200 -7.99 -4.67 -2.21
CA TYR A 200 -8.40 -3.39 -1.64
C TYR A 200 -9.51 -2.73 -2.45
N SER A 201 -10.47 -2.10 -1.75
CA SER A 201 -11.49 -1.29 -2.41
C SER A 201 -11.86 -0.02 -1.65
N PHE A 202 -12.15 1.05 -2.39
CA PHE A 202 -12.63 2.33 -1.87
C PHE A 202 -14.05 2.59 -2.34
N VAL A 203 -14.96 2.80 -1.40
CA VAL A 203 -16.41 2.80 -1.63
C VAL A 203 -17.05 4.02 -0.96
N LEU A 204 -18.05 4.60 -1.63
CA LEU A 204 -18.98 5.53 -1.02
C LEU A 204 -20.21 4.77 -0.49
N GLU A 205 -20.43 4.84 0.81
CA GLU A 205 -21.59 4.30 1.50
C GLU A 205 -22.55 5.43 1.90
N PRO A 206 -23.83 5.14 2.22
CA PRO A 206 -24.82 6.17 2.54
C PRO A 206 -24.42 7.17 3.62
N LYS A 207 -23.45 6.84 4.49
CA LYS A 207 -23.06 7.68 5.62
C LYS A 207 -21.56 8.00 5.68
N ARG A 208 -20.74 7.40 4.81
CA ARG A 208 -19.28 7.49 4.91
C ARG A 208 -18.58 7.08 3.62
N LEU A 209 -17.35 7.52 3.46
CA LEU A 209 -16.37 6.89 2.59
C LEU A 209 -15.72 5.74 3.36
N ALA A 210 -15.41 4.63 2.69
CA ALA A 210 -14.88 3.44 3.34
C ALA A 210 -13.81 2.75 2.50
N LEU A 211 -12.79 2.23 3.18
CA LEU A 211 -11.75 1.39 2.60
C LEU A 211 -11.82 -0.01 3.18
N TYR A 212 -11.89 -1.00 2.30
CA TYR A 212 -12.04 -2.41 2.64
C TYR A 212 -10.87 -3.25 2.13
N TYR A 213 -10.43 -4.19 2.96
CA TYR A 213 -9.57 -5.30 2.59
C TYR A 213 -10.41 -6.57 2.41
N LYS A 214 -10.19 -7.31 1.33
CA LYS A 214 -10.95 -8.50 0.93
C LYS A 214 -12.47 -8.29 1.03
N LYS A 215 -12.92 -7.11 0.60
CA LYS A 215 -14.33 -6.66 0.53
C LYS A 215 -15.09 -6.56 1.86
N THR A 216 -14.57 -7.11 2.96
CA THR A 216 -15.32 -7.26 4.23
C THR A 216 -14.61 -6.63 5.43
N MET A 217 -13.28 -6.56 5.42
CA MET A 217 -12.50 -6.03 6.53
C MET A 217 -12.31 -4.53 6.36
N LEU A 218 -13.14 -3.74 7.04
CA LEU A 218 -13.03 -2.29 7.07
C LEU A 218 -11.73 -1.88 7.79
N TYR A 219 -10.84 -1.18 7.09
CA TYR A 219 -9.59 -0.68 7.67
C TYR A 219 -9.51 0.84 7.71
N TRP A 220 -10.46 1.54 7.10
CA TRP A 220 -10.64 2.98 7.29
C TRP A 220 -12.07 3.41 6.91
N SER A 221 -12.60 4.40 7.61
CA SER A 221 -13.83 5.08 7.19
C SER A 221 -13.84 6.56 7.57
N SER A 222 -14.48 7.40 6.77
CA SER A 222 -14.69 8.80 7.11
C SER A 222 -15.71 8.98 8.24
N THR A 223 -15.62 10.13 8.89
CA THR A 223 -16.59 10.61 9.88
C THR A 223 -17.08 11.99 9.47
N PHE A 224 -18.37 12.08 9.13
CA PHE A 224 -19.04 13.34 8.81
C PHE A 224 -20.13 13.59 9.87
N PRO A 225 -19.87 14.42 10.90
CA PRO A 225 -20.82 14.66 11.98
C PRO A 225 -22.19 15.13 11.51
N GLU A 226 -22.23 15.94 10.45
CA GLU A 226 -23.45 16.49 9.85
C GLU A 226 -24.31 15.37 9.23
N VAL A 227 -23.66 14.43 8.55
CA VAL A 227 -24.31 13.28 7.90
C VAL A 227 -24.77 12.25 8.93
N ASN A 228 -23.97 12.03 9.98
CA ASN A 228 -24.25 11.05 11.03
C ASN A 228 -25.47 11.44 11.88
N LYS A 229 -25.76 12.73 12.04
CA LYS A 229 -26.91 13.23 12.81
C LYS A 229 -28.20 13.34 11.99
N ALA A 230 -28.10 13.33 10.67
CA ALA A 230 -29.24 13.57 9.78
C ALA A 230 -29.93 12.27 9.33
N SER A 231 -31.19 12.37 8.88
CA SER A 231 -31.97 11.22 8.39
C SER A 231 -31.65 10.83 6.93
N GLY A 232 -30.98 11.69 6.16
CA GLY A 232 -30.59 11.44 4.75
C GLY A 232 -29.29 10.66 4.58
N GLY A 233 -28.84 10.45 3.34
CA GLY A 233 -27.56 9.81 3.01
C GLY A 233 -26.72 10.61 2.01
N LEU A 234 -25.42 10.31 1.94
CA LEU A 234 -24.56 10.75 0.85
C LEU A 234 -25.10 10.19 -0.47
N VAL A 235 -24.97 10.97 -1.54
CA VAL A 235 -25.40 10.55 -2.89
C VAL A 235 -24.21 10.27 -3.77
N ASN A 236 -23.28 11.20 -3.83
CA ASN A 236 -22.06 11.10 -4.61
C ASN A 236 -20.90 11.83 -3.92
N ALA A 237 -19.69 11.40 -4.24
CA ALA A 237 -18.45 12.03 -3.81
C ALA A 237 -17.60 12.31 -5.06
N THR A 238 -17.40 13.57 -5.38
CA THR A 238 -16.73 14.03 -6.60
C THR A 238 -15.32 14.51 -6.28
N LEU A 239 -14.33 14.09 -7.07
CA LEU A 239 -12.99 14.67 -7.00
C LEU A 239 -12.99 16.03 -7.70
N GLU A 240 -12.73 17.08 -6.95
CA GLU A 240 -12.77 18.45 -7.46
C GLU A 240 -11.75 19.35 -6.77
N ILE A 241 -11.65 20.58 -7.27
CA ILE A 241 -10.88 21.65 -6.66
C ILE A 241 -11.84 22.55 -5.91
N ALA A 242 -11.56 22.76 -4.63
CA ALA A 242 -12.31 23.65 -3.75
C ALA A 242 -11.41 24.82 -3.31
N GLU A 243 -12.05 25.96 -3.05
CA GLU A 243 -11.39 27.17 -2.53
C GLU A 243 -11.09 27.01 -1.05
N ALA A 244 -9.87 27.37 -0.62
CA ALA A 244 -9.53 27.45 0.80
C ALA A 244 -10.12 28.71 1.43
N GLU A 245 -10.86 28.55 2.53
CA GLU A 245 -11.40 29.69 3.28
C GLU A 245 -10.30 30.59 3.88
N TYR A 246 -9.09 30.06 4.12
CA TYR A 246 -8.04 30.73 4.90
C TYR A 246 -6.70 30.91 4.18
N SER A 247 -6.56 30.45 2.94
CA SER A 247 -5.35 30.67 2.13
C SER A 247 -5.75 31.11 0.73
N ASP A 248 -5.03 32.07 0.13
CA ASP A 248 -5.17 32.47 -1.29
C ASP A 248 -4.77 31.32 -2.25
N GLY A 249 -5.43 30.17 -2.15
CA GLY A 249 -5.01 28.91 -2.71
C GLY A 249 -6.16 27.91 -2.81
N ASN A 250 -6.03 27.04 -3.80
CA ASN A 250 -6.99 25.97 -4.09
C ASN A 250 -6.49 24.66 -3.48
N TYR A 251 -7.41 23.76 -3.11
CA TYR A 251 -7.07 22.40 -2.69
C TYR A 251 -7.88 21.35 -3.44
N ASN A 252 -7.30 20.16 -3.59
CA ASN A 252 -8.03 19.00 -4.09
C ASN A 252 -8.84 18.41 -2.95
N SER A 253 -10.09 18.06 -3.24
CA SER A 253 -10.96 17.43 -2.26
C SER A 253 -11.88 16.40 -2.89
N LEU A 254 -12.36 15.48 -2.05
CA LEU A 254 -13.60 14.75 -2.35
C LEU A 254 -14.75 15.54 -1.75
N ARG A 255 -15.51 16.26 -2.58
CA ARG A 255 -16.75 16.91 -2.15
C ARG A 255 -17.88 15.89 -2.17
N CYS A 256 -18.46 15.63 -1.02
CA CYS A 256 -19.55 14.70 -0.84
C CYS A 256 -20.86 15.46 -0.83
N ARG A 257 -21.77 15.13 -1.75
CA ARG A 257 -23.12 15.72 -1.74
C ARG A 257 -24.03 14.92 -0.82
N PHE A 258 -24.70 15.62 0.07
CA PHE A 258 -25.71 15.05 0.95
C PHE A 258 -27.11 15.21 0.36
N ALA A 259 -27.95 14.17 0.41
CA ALA A 259 -29.30 14.20 -0.15
C ALA A 259 -30.20 15.20 0.59
N ASN A 260 -30.99 15.97 -0.15
CA ASN A 260 -31.99 16.91 0.38
C ASN A 260 -31.41 17.90 1.42
N SER A 261 -30.15 18.28 1.25
CA SER A 261 -29.43 19.17 2.14
C SER A 261 -28.47 20.04 1.35
N SER A 262 -28.18 21.24 1.86
CA SER A 262 -27.10 22.10 1.39
C SER A 262 -25.74 21.74 2.00
N ALA A 263 -25.68 20.75 2.89
CA ALA A 263 -24.42 20.30 3.46
C ALA A 263 -23.58 19.58 2.40
N GLU A 264 -22.34 20.02 2.22
CA GLU A 264 -21.38 19.42 1.31
C GLU A 264 -20.10 19.04 2.07
N PRO A 265 -20.14 17.98 2.90
CA PRO A 265 -18.94 17.53 3.60
C PRO A 265 -17.80 17.29 2.62
N THR A 266 -16.62 17.80 2.94
CA THR A 266 -15.43 17.63 2.10
C THR A 266 -14.39 16.81 2.82
N VAL A 267 -13.60 16.09 2.03
CA VAL A 267 -12.36 15.48 2.48
C VAL A 267 -11.22 16.21 1.80
N LEU A 268 -10.40 16.89 2.59
CA LEU A 268 -9.19 17.56 2.12
C LEU A 268 -8.15 16.52 1.71
N LEU A 269 -7.73 16.56 0.44
CA LEU A 269 -6.68 15.69 -0.10
C LEU A 269 -5.36 16.43 -0.33
N GLY A 270 -5.26 17.72 -0.05
CA GLY A 270 -4.02 18.47 -0.18
C GLY A 270 -4.12 19.70 -1.07
N THR A 271 -3.26 20.66 -0.77
CA THR A 271 -3.21 21.96 -1.45
C THR A 271 -2.63 21.82 -2.84
N ASN A 272 -3.14 22.63 -3.76
CA ASN A 272 -2.70 22.64 -5.13
C ASN A 272 -1.73 23.81 -5.34
N ARG A 273 -0.50 23.51 -5.77
CA ARG A 273 0.48 24.56 -6.11
C ARG A 273 0.16 25.26 -7.43
N TYR A 274 -0.71 24.67 -8.24
CA TYR A 274 -1.15 25.19 -9.54
C TYR A 274 -2.55 24.64 -9.86
N ASN A 275 -3.45 25.39 -10.50
CA ASN A 275 -4.78 24.86 -10.84
C ASN A 275 -4.67 23.75 -11.91
N SER A 276 -4.48 22.49 -11.48
CA SER A 276 -4.47 21.33 -12.35
C SER A 276 -5.68 20.45 -12.13
N THR A 277 -6.64 20.63 -13.03
CA THR A 277 -7.74 19.70 -13.29
C THR A 277 -7.24 18.36 -13.85
N PHE A 278 -5.95 18.21 -14.14
CA PHE A 278 -5.31 16.95 -14.48
C PHE A 278 -4.77 16.25 -13.23
N SER A 279 -5.64 16.07 -12.24
CA SER A 279 -5.34 15.32 -11.02
C SER A 279 -6.17 14.05 -10.97
N TYR A 280 -5.64 13.01 -10.33
CA TYR A 280 -6.38 11.78 -10.08
C TYR A 280 -6.05 11.20 -8.70
N LEU A 281 -7.05 10.59 -8.08
CA LEU A 281 -6.91 9.81 -6.85
C LEU A 281 -6.83 8.32 -7.20
N ARG A 282 -5.85 7.60 -6.68
CA ARG A 282 -5.68 6.16 -6.93
C ARG A 282 -5.63 5.36 -5.64
N LEU A 283 -6.30 4.22 -5.66
CA LEU A 283 -6.11 3.16 -4.68
C LEU A 283 -4.97 2.23 -5.13
N GLY A 284 -3.83 2.34 -4.46
CA GLY A 284 -2.64 1.56 -4.78
C GLY A 284 -2.77 0.07 -4.48
N ILE A 285 -1.87 -0.73 -5.05
CA ILE A 285 -1.72 -2.18 -4.79
C ILE A 285 -1.50 -2.47 -3.29
N ASP A 286 -0.93 -1.51 -2.57
CA ASP A 286 -0.66 -1.56 -1.14
C ASP A 286 -1.85 -1.12 -0.26
N GLY A 287 -2.99 -0.79 -0.86
CA GLY A 287 -4.19 -0.33 -0.16
C GLY A 287 -4.14 1.13 0.28
N ASN A 288 -3.13 1.89 -0.13
CA ASN A 288 -3.03 3.31 0.21
C ASN A 288 -3.67 4.18 -0.87
N LEU A 289 -4.36 5.25 -0.47
CA LEU A 289 -4.93 6.24 -1.38
C LEU A 289 -3.90 7.35 -1.66
N ARG A 290 -3.66 7.64 -2.93
CA ARG A 290 -2.69 8.65 -3.36
C ARG A 290 -3.27 9.59 -4.40
N LEU A 291 -3.08 10.89 -4.18
CA LEU A 291 -3.43 11.93 -5.12
C LEU A 291 -2.21 12.30 -5.95
N TYR A 292 -2.34 12.21 -7.26
CA TYR A 292 -1.33 12.63 -8.20
C TYR A 292 -1.82 13.82 -9.01
N GLY A 293 -0.96 14.82 -9.17
CA GLY A 293 -1.18 15.96 -10.06
C GLY A 293 -0.28 15.87 -11.28
N TYR A 294 -0.85 16.09 -12.46
CA TYR A 294 -0.12 16.20 -13.71
C TYR A 294 0.08 17.67 -14.10
N ARG A 295 1.31 18.05 -14.46
CA ARG A 295 1.67 19.37 -14.95
C ARG A 295 1.92 19.31 -16.45
N ARG A 296 0.99 19.87 -17.23
CA ARG A 296 1.15 20.00 -18.67
C ARG A 296 2.26 21.01 -19.00
N GLY A 297 3.04 20.72 -20.04
CA GLY A 297 4.14 21.59 -20.49
C GLY A 297 5.41 21.52 -19.64
N ALA A 298 5.50 20.57 -18.71
CA ALA A 298 6.76 20.23 -18.06
C ALA A 298 7.65 19.43 -19.02
N ASN A 299 8.94 19.75 -19.07
CA ASN A 299 9.92 19.06 -19.91
C ASN A 299 10.38 17.71 -19.32
N ALA A 300 10.21 17.53 -18.01
CA ALA A 300 10.47 16.32 -17.24
C ALA A 300 9.68 16.40 -15.93
N ALA A 301 9.49 15.27 -15.25
CA ALA A 301 8.83 15.19 -13.94
C ALA A 301 7.44 15.86 -13.93
N ALA A 302 6.62 15.58 -14.95
CA ALA A 302 5.27 16.13 -15.06
C ALA A 302 4.33 15.64 -13.96
N TRP A 303 4.66 14.57 -13.26
CA TRP A 303 3.86 14.01 -12.16
C TRP A 303 4.38 14.45 -10.80
N ASN A 304 3.46 14.90 -9.95
CA ASN A 304 3.70 15.15 -8.54
C ASN A 304 2.78 14.28 -7.69
N LEU A 305 3.34 13.57 -6.71
CA LEU A 305 2.56 12.96 -5.63
C LEU A 305 2.19 14.09 -4.66
N LEU A 306 0.91 14.48 -4.66
CA LEU A 306 0.41 15.60 -3.86
C LEU A 306 0.03 15.17 -2.46
N TYR A 307 -0.45 13.93 -2.31
CA TYR A 307 -0.94 13.41 -1.05
C TYR A 307 -0.90 11.90 -0.98
N THR A 308 -0.62 11.39 0.22
CA THR A 308 -0.70 9.98 0.57
C THR A 308 -1.50 9.86 1.85
N TRP A 309 -2.54 9.03 1.81
CA TRP A 309 -3.54 8.97 2.86
C TRP A 309 -3.02 8.39 4.17
N PHE A 310 -2.36 7.24 4.09
CA PHE A 310 -1.65 6.65 5.23
C PHE A 310 -0.18 7.03 5.11
N ASN A 311 0.30 7.93 5.96
CA ASN A 311 1.65 8.47 5.86
C ASN A 311 2.27 8.73 7.23
N ARG A 312 3.55 8.37 7.39
CA ARG A 312 4.37 8.65 8.57
C ARG A 312 4.53 10.13 8.90
N GLU A 313 4.69 11.00 7.91
CA GLU A 313 5.11 12.40 8.13
C GLU A 313 4.05 13.25 8.83
N TRP A 314 2.78 12.84 8.78
CA TRP A 314 1.64 13.62 9.29
C TRP A 314 1.25 13.28 10.74
N ARG A 315 2.04 12.47 11.48
CA ARG A 315 1.74 12.01 12.85
C ARG A 315 1.39 13.13 13.85
N ASN A 316 1.89 14.35 13.61
CA ASN A 316 1.70 15.52 14.48
C ASN A 316 0.94 16.67 13.80
N SER A 317 0.41 16.46 12.60
CA SER A 317 -0.39 17.47 11.94
C SER A 317 -1.85 17.38 12.40
N LEU A 318 -2.49 18.52 12.60
CA LEU A 318 -3.94 18.61 12.85
C LEU A 318 -4.77 18.08 11.65
N GLU A 319 -4.11 17.74 10.54
CA GLU A 319 -4.67 17.37 9.23
C GLU A 319 -4.31 15.92 8.79
N GLY A 320 -3.58 15.17 9.62
CA GLY A 320 -3.09 13.82 9.32
C GLY A 320 -4.10 12.75 9.69
N ILE A 321 -4.70 12.09 8.69
CA ILE A 321 -5.88 11.25 8.92
C ILE A 321 -5.50 9.89 9.54
N GLU A 322 -4.42 9.23 9.10
CA GLU A 322 -4.00 7.92 9.62
C GLU A 322 -2.50 7.61 9.48
N ASP A 323 -1.97 6.83 10.44
CA ASP A 323 -0.62 6.26 10.41
C ASP A 323 -0.52 5.04 9.48
N GLU A 324 0.67 4.74 8.93
CA GLU A 324 0.86 3.61 8.02
C GLU A 324 0.61 2.24 8.67
N CYS A 325 0.66 2.13 10.00
CA CYS A 325 0.30 0.89 10.70
C CYS A 325 -1.18 0.51 10.54
N GLN A 326 -2.03 1.45 10.11
CA GLN A 326 -3.44 1.18 9.82
C GLN A 326 -3.63 0.40 8.50
N LEU A 327 -2.62 0.34 7.63
CA LEU A 327 -2.67 -0.45 6.40
C LEU A 327 -2.56 -1.95 6.73
N PRO A 328 -3.47 -2.80 6.19
CA PRO A 328 -3.47 -4.24 6.47
C PRO A 328 -2.13 -4.92 6.24
N ASP A 329 -1.49 -4.74 5.08
CA ASP A 329 -0.25 -5.44 4.74
C ASP A 329 1.04 -4.63 4.99
N ARG A 330 1.00 -3.54 5.78
CA ARG A 330 2.19 -2.71 6.04
C ARG A 330 3.39 -3.51 6.51
N CYS A 331 3.20 -4.41 7.47
CA CYS A 331 4.23 -5.29 8.01
C CYS A 331 4.09 -6.74 7.58
N GLY A 332 3.48 -6.96 6.40
CA GLY A 332 3.28 -8.25 5.80
C GLY A 332 2.17 -9.07 6.47
N LYS A 333 2.32 -10.39 6.45
CA LYS A 333 1.26 -11.32 6.84
C LYS A 333 1.03 -11.42 8.36
N PHE A 334 2.03 -11.08 9.17
CA PHE A 334 1.93 -11.09 10.64
C PHE A 334 3.06 -10.31 11.32
N GLY A 335 3.07 -8.99 11.18
CA GLY A 335 4.11 -8.12 11.74
C GLY A 335 3.56 -7.10 12.74
N LEU A 336 4.36 -6.74 13.74
CA LEU A 336 4.07 -5.66 14.67
C LEU A 336 4.55 -4.33 14.08
N CYS A 337 3.65 -3.36 14.04
CA CYS A 337 3.90 -2.01 13.55
C CYS A 337 3.77 -0.99 14.68
N GLU A 338 4.73 -0.08 14.73
CA GLU A 338 4.79 1.02 15.67
C GLU A 338 5.41 2.21 14.94
N ASP A 339 4.79 3.39 15.03
CA ASP A 339 5.28 4.62 14.39
C ASP A 339 5.54 4.50 12.88
N SER A 340 4.59 3.92 12.14
CA SER A 340 4.73 3.57 10.72
C SER A 340 5.90 2.62 10.39
N GLN A 341 6.52 2.00 11.39
CA GLN A 341 7.67 1.09 11.21
C GLN A 341 7.33 -0.33 11.65
N CYS A 342 7.86 -1.30 10.92
CA CYS A 342 7.73 -2.70 11.28
C CYS A 342 8.80 -3.08 12.29
N VAL A 343 8.41 -3.15 13.55
CA VAL A 343 9.32 -3.27 14.70
C VAL A 343 9.55 -4.71 15.14
N GLY A 344 8.71 -5.66 14.73
CA GLY A 344 9.01 -7.07 14.99
C GLY A 344 8.04 -8.12 14.49
N CYS A 345 8.44 -9.38 14.61
CA CYS A 345 7.55 -10.54 14.46
C CYS A 345 7.09 -11.01 15.86
N PRO A 346 5.79 -11.02 16.17
CA PRO A 346 5.30 -11.58 17.43
C PRO A 346 5.45 -13.11 17.45
N THR A 347 5.98 -13.66 18.55
CA THR A 347 6.12 -15.11 18.75
C THR A 347 5.74 -15.52 20.17
N PRO A 348 5.55 -16.83 20.45
CA PRO A 348 5.32 -17.31 21.81
C PRO A 348 6.47 -17.02 22.80
N LYS A 349 7.67 -16.67 22.30
CA LYS A 349 8.84 -16.32 23.11
C LYS A 349 9.05 -14.81 23.24
N GLY A 350 8.13 -14.00 22.73
CA GLY A 350 8.25 -12.54 22.65
C GLY A 350 8.32 -12.03 21.22
N VAL A 351 8.67 -10.75 21.07
CA VAL A 351 8.77 -10.08 19.77
C VAL A 351 10.23 -10.15 19.29
N PHE A 352 10.45 -10.70 18.10
CA PHE A 352 11.77 -10.77 17.46
C PHE A 352 11.90 -9.70 16.38
N ALA A 353 13.11 -9.49 15.88
CA ALA A 353 13.37 -8.59 14.76
C ALA A 353 12.42 -8.89 13.58
N TRP A 354 11.91 -7.83 12.96
CA TRP A 354 11.01 -7.97 11.83
C TRP A 354 11.72 -8.54 10.61
N SER A 355 11.01 -9.37 9.86
CA SER A 355 11.41 -9.82 8.53
C SER A 355 10.18 -9.92 7.62
N LYS A 356 10.41 -9.97 6.30
CA LYS A 356 9.32 -10.21 5.33
C LYS A 356 8.63 -11.57 5.55
N ASP A 357 9.31 -12.50 6.21
CA ASP A 357 8.82 -13.84 6.55
C ASP A 357 8.12 -13.90 7.91
N CYS A 358 7.78 -12.76 8.53
CA CYS A 358 6.91 -12.75 9.71
C CYS A 358 5.56 -13.39 9.37
N VAL A 359 5.41 -14.68 9.70
CA VAL A 359 4.18 -15.45 9.50
C VAL A 359 3.79 -16.18 10.77
N ALA A 360 2.51 -16.12 11.12
CA ALA A 360 1.99 -16.98 12.17
C ALA A 360 1.92 -18.43 11.67
N LYS A 361 2.43 -19.36 12.47
CA LYS A 361 2.29 -20.79 12.16
C LYS A 361 0.84 -21.19 12.33
N SER A 362 0.19 -21.62 11.26
CA SER A 362 -1.19 -22.15 11.33
C SER A 362 -1.18 -23.46 12.13
N PRO A 363 -1.87 -23.51 13.29
CA PRO A 363 -2.17 -24.78 13.90
C PRO A 363 -3.39 -25.38 13.20
N GLY A 364 -3.34 -26.66 12.85
CA GLY A 364 -4.53 -27.35 12.35
C GLY A 364 -5.74 -27.27 13.31
N CYS A 365 -6.91 -27.73 12.87
CA CYS A 365 -8.18 -27.57 13.59
C CYS A 365 -8.29 -28.30 14.95
N GLN A 366 -7.36 -29.20 15.26
CA GLN A 366 -7.50 -30.02 16.46
C GLN A 366 -7.20 -29.19 17.71
N ALA A 367 -8.21 -29.01 18.58
CA ALA A 367 -8.09 -28.19 19.80
C ALA A 367 -6.92 -28.61 20.72
N SER A 368 -6.58 -29.89 20.75
CA SER A 368 -5.42 -30.41 21.49
C SER A 368 -4.06 -30.08 20.85
N GLY A 369 -4.05 -29.69 19.57
CA GLY A 369 -2.86 -29.42 18.76
C GLY A 369 -2.34 -27.99 18.87
N PHE A 370 -3.06 -27.07 19.53
CA PHE A 370 -2.68 -25.67 19.64
C PHE A 370 -2.83 -25.07 21.03
N ARG A 371 -2.24 -23.90 21.19
CA ARG A 371 -2.40 -23.02 22.35
C ARG A 371 -2.45 -21.58 21.88
N TYR A 372 -2.89 -20.69 22.75
CA TYR A 372 -2.79 -19.25 22.53
C TYR A 372 -1.56 -18.70 23.24
N TYR A 373 -0.94 -17.69 22.64
CA TYR A 373 0.00 -16.81 23.33
C TYR A 373 -0.47 -15.37 23.22
N GLU A 374 -0.14 -14.58 24.23
CA GLU A 374 -0.60 -13.21 24.35
C GLU A 374 0.40 -12.23 23.74
N VAL A 375 -0.13 -11.22 23.07
CA VAL A 375 0.59 -10.00 22.69
C VAL A 375 -0.19 -8.84 23.28
N LYS A 376 0.43 -8.09 24.20
CA LYS A 376 -0.22 -6.98 24.91
C LYS A 376 0.02 -5.65 24.22
N GLY A 377 -0.94 -4.73 24.36
CA GLY A 377 -0.87 -3.38 23.80
C GLY A 377 -0.84 -3.41 22.28
N VAL A 378 -1.68 -4.23 21.66
CA VAL A 378 -1.78 -4.34 20.20
C VAL A 378 -3.23 -4.49 19.74
N ASP A 379 -3.52 -3.88 18.60
CA ASP A 379 -4.81 -3.98 17.90
C ASP A 379 -4.64 -4.54 16.49
N HIS A 380 -5.71 -5.17 16.00
CA HIS A 380 -5.86 -5.45 14.57
C HIS A 380 -6.31 -4.18 13.85
N PHE A 381 -5.91 -3.99 12.60
CA PHE A 381 -6.31 -2.82 11.81
C PHE A 381 -7.84 -2.61 11.74
N THR A 382 -8.66 -3.65 11.89
CA THR A 382 -10.13 -3.48 11.91
C THR A 382 -10.69 -2.92 13.21
N VAL A 383 -9.96 -2.97 14.33
CA VAL A 383 -10.49 -2.65 15.67
C VAL A 383 -10.96 -1.20 15.75
N LYS A 384 -10.19 -0.26 15.17
CA LYS A 384 -10.51 1.17 15.15
C LYS A 384 -11.86 1.47 14.47
N TYR A 385 -12.25 0.65 13.49
CA TYR A 385 -13.37 0.90 12.60
C TYR A 385 -14.53 -0.09 12.73
N SER A 386 -14.41 -1.06 13.62
CA SER A 386 -15.46 -2.05 13.86
C SER A 386 -15.74 -2.14 15.35
N ALA A 387 -17.01 -2.22 15.71
CA ALA A 387 -17.37 -2.27 17.12
C ALA A 387 -16.83 -3.55 17.80
N GLY A 388 -16.73 -4.68 17.08
CA GLY A 388 -16.47 -6.01 17.62
C GLY A 388 -17.74 -6.74 18.08
N THR A 389 -17.60 -7.82 18.84
CA THR A 389 -18.69 -8.56 19.50
C THR A 389 -18.65 -8.36 21.02
N GLY A 390 -19.81 -8.35 21.68
CA GLY A 390 -19.93 -8.11 23.13
C GLY A 390 -20.98 -7.08 23.57
N PRO A 391 -21.05 -6.78 24.88
CA PRO A 391 -20.14 -7.26 25.94
C PRO A 391 -20.10 -8.80 26.05
N VAL A 392 -18.91 -9.40 26.03
CA VAL A 392 -18.71 -10.87 26.15
C VAL A 392 -17.51 -11.17 27.03
N LYS A 393 -17.49 -12.35 27.68
CA LYS A 393 -16.30 -12.81 28.40
C LYS A 393 -15.20 -13.23 27.42
N ARG A 394 -13.95 -13.10 27.85
CA ARG A 394 -12.77 -13.51 27.07
C ARG A 394 -12.83 -14.98 26.68
N GLU A 395 -13.28 -15.84 27.59
CA GLU A 395 -13.39 -17.29 27.39
C GLU A 395 -14.38 -17.65 26.28
N ASP A 396 -15.45 -16.85 26.11
CA ASP A 396 -16.44 -17.05 25.04
C ASP A 396 -15.82 -16.68 23.67
N CYS A 397 -15.04 -15.61 23.63
CA CYS A 397 -14.28 -15.20 22.45
C CYS A 397 -13.24 -16.28 22.05
N GLU A 398 -12.51 -16.81 23.04
CA GLU A 398 -11.58 -17.92 22.86
C GLU A 398 -12.28 -19.17 22.35
N SER A 399 -13.42 -19.54 22.95
CA SER A 399 -14.19 -20.70 22.53
C SER A 399 -14.67 -20.57 21.08
N LYS A 400 -15.14 -19.38 20.68
CA LYS A 400 -15.55 -19.10 19.30
C LYS A 400 -14.38 -19.29 18.32
N CYS A 401 -13.22 -18.71 18.61
CA CYS A 401 -12.04 -18.88 17.78
C CYS A 401 -11.52 -20.34 17.78
N THR A 402 -11.61 -21.06 18.92
CA THR A 402 -11.16 -22.44 19.06
C THR A 402 -12.00 -23.39 18.21
N LYS A 403 -13.32 -23.17 18.15
CA LYS A 403 -14.25 -23.97 17.35
C LYS A 403 -14.15 -23.68 15.85
N ASP A 404 -13.64 -22.50 15.47
CA ASP A 404 -13.45 -22.12 14.08
C ASP A 404 -12.04 -22.45 13.58
N CYS A 405 -11.96 -23.42 12.67
CA CYS A 405 -10.75 -23.83 11.97
C CYS A 405 -10.01 -22.71 11.24
N LYS A 406 -10.72 -21.71 10.72
CA LYS A 406 -10.14 -20.61 9.95
C LYS A 406 -9.57 -19.51 10.86
N CYS A 407 -9.98 -19.47 12.13
CA CYS A 407 -9.51 -18.46 13.06
C CYS A 407 -8.01 -18.64 13.34
N LEU A 408 -7.22 -17.59 13.16
CA LEU A 408 -5.79 -17.56 13.49
C LEU A 408 -5.53 -16.93 14.87
N GLY A 409 -6.48 -16.17 15.40
CA GLY A 409 -6.40 -15.54 16.70
C GLY A 409 -7.60 -14.64 16.96
N TYR A 410 -7.62 -14.02 18.13
CA TYR A 410 -8.64 -13.04 18.47
C TYR A 410 -8.03 -11.87 19.25
N PHE A 411 -8.65 -10.71 19.12
CA PHE A 411 -8.29 -9.49 19.85
C PHE A 411 -9.36 -9.22 20.88
N TYR A 412 -8.95 -8.90 22.10
CA TYR A 412 -9.86 -8.70 23.22
C TYR A 412 -9.45 -7.46 24.01
N HIS A 413 -10.42 -6.57 24.18
CA HIS A 413 -10.29 -5.35 24.97
C HIS A 413 -10.90 -5.62 26.34
N THR A 414 -10.06 -5.76 27.37
CA THR A 414 -10.52 -6.17 28.70
C THR A 414 -11.30 -5.07 29.42
N ASP A 415 -10.96 -3.81 29.15
CA ASP A 415 -11.64 -2.61 29.65
C ASP A 415 -13.12 -2.52 29.22
N ARG A 416 -13.43 -2.95 27.99
CA ARG A 416 -14.77 -2.86 27.39
C ARG A 416 -15.46 -4.19 27.17
N SER A 417 -14.80 -5.31 27.47
CA SER A 417 -15.29 -6.67 27.22
C SER A 417 -15.71 -6.89 25.76
N ARG A 418 -14.86 -6.47 24.82
CA ARG A 418 -15.10 -6.54 23.37
C ARG A 418 -14.15 -7.51 22.69
N CYS A 419 -14.65 -8.24 21.70
CA CYS A 419 -13.98 -9.33 21.01
C CYS A 419 -13.98 -9.16 19.49
N TRP A 420 -12.85 -9.40 18.84
CA TRP A 420 -12.70 -9.47 17.38
C TRP A 420 -12.01 -10.76 16.99
N ILE A 421 -12.65 -11.54 16.11
CA ILE A 421 -12.08 -12.79 15.56
C ILE A 421 -11.25 -12.44 14.32
N ALA A 422 -10.02 -12.94 14.27
CA ALA A 422 -9.09 -12.69 13.18
C ALA A 422 -8.86 -13.97 12.36
N TYR A 423 -9.29 -13.94 11.10
CA TYR A 423 -9.00 -14.98 10.11
C TYR A 423 -7.69 -14.71 9.38
N GLU A 424 -7.26 -13.45 9.38
CA GLU A 424 -5.95 -12.99 8.93
C GLU A 424 -5.40 -12.05 10.00
N LEU A 425 -4.11 -12.18 10.31
CA LEU A 425 -3.50 -11.40 11.39
C LEU A 425 -2.88 -10.11 10.88
N LYS A 426 -2.17 -10.17 9.73
CA LYS A 426 -1.71 -9.01 8.98
C LYS A 426 -0.87 -8.09 9.87
N THR A 427 -0.95 -6.78 9.66
CA THR A 427 -0.30 -5.80 10.52
C THR A 427 -1.03 -5.69 11.85
N LEU A 428 -0.30 -5.88 12.94
CA LEU A 428 -0.73 -5.57 14.31
C LEU A 428 -0.20 -4.19 14.66
N THR A 429 -1.07 -3.30 15.11
CA THR A 429 -0.70 -1.93 15.48
C THR A 429 -0.43 -1.87 16.97
N ARG A 430 0.73 -1.32 17.36
CA ARG A 430 1.01 -1.01 18.76
C ARG A 430 0.03 0.05 19.27
N VAL A 431 -0.53 -0.18 20.45
CA VAL A 431 -1.37 0.80 21.16
C VAL A 431 -0.88 0.97 22.59
N GLU A 432 -1.03 2.17 23.15
CA GLU A 432 -0.59 2.49 24.51
C GLU A 432 -1.39 1.72 25.57
N ASN A 433 -2.64 1.37 25.26
CA ASN A 433 -3.53 0.71 26.20
C ASN A 433 -3.19 -0.79 26.35
N SER A 434 -2.51 -1.12 27.44
CA SER A 434 -2.15 -2.52 27.76
C SER A 434 -3.34 -3.47 27.98
N THR A 435 -4.56 -2.95 28.14
CA THR A 435 -5.80 -3.75 28.23
C THR A 435 -6.26 -4.33 26.89
N HIS A 436 -5.68 -3.86 25.78
CA HIS A 436 -5.89 -4.42 24.45
C HIS A 436 -4.91 -5.58 24.25
N ILE A 437 -5.43 -6.79 24.09
CA ILE A 437 -4.61 -8.01 24.05
C ILE A 437 -5.01 -8.84 22.83
N ALA A 438 -4.02 -9.23 22.05
CA ALA A 438 -4.17 -10.24 21.01
C ALA A 438 -3.80 -11.63 21.55
N TYR A 439 -4.66 -12.59 21.27
CA TYR A 439 -4.48 -14.01 21.56
C TYR A 439 -4.27 -14.75 20.25
N ILE A 440 -3.03 -15.13 19.98
CA ILE A 440 -2.63 -15.70 18.69
C ILE A 440 -2.51 -17.21 18.81
N LYS A 441 -3.15 -17.96 17.91
CA LYS A 441 -3.02 -19.41 17.89
C LYS A 441 -1.61 -19.81 17.46
N THR A 442 -1.05 -20.80 18.14
CA THR A 442 0.25 -21.40 17.77
C THR A 442 0.23 -22.91 18.01
N PRO A 443 0.93 -23.71 17.19
CA PRO A 443 1.06 -25.14 17.42
C PRO A 443 1.68 -25.45 18.78
N ARG A 444 1.21 -26.50 19.45
CA ARG A 444 1.93 -27.07 20.60
C ARG A 444 3.16 -27.79 20.08
N SER A 445 4.35 -27.44 20.57
CA SER A 445 5.54 -28.25 20.32
C SER A 445 5.32 -29.62 20.97
N LYS A 446 5.42 -30.72 20.21
CA LYS A 446 5.57 -32.05 20.81
C LYS A 446 6.79 -32.00 21.71
N ALA A 447 6.61 -32.20 23.02
CA ALA A 447 7.72 -32.28 23.95
C ALA A 447 8.62 -33.44 23.51
N ASN A 448 9.75 -33.14 22.89
CA ASN A 448 10.74 -34.15 22.57
C ASN A 448 11.30 -34.63 23.93
N ARG A 449 10.99 -35.89 24.29
CA ARG A 449 11.48 -36.56 25.52
C ARG A 449 13.02 -36.66 25.61
N LYS A 450 13.77 -36.11 24.66
CA LYS A 450 15.25 -36.14 24.61
C LYS A 450 15.94 -34.98 25.32
N SER A 451 15.27 -33.87 25.67
CA SER A 451 15.97 -32.69 26.21
C SER A 451 16.28 -32.70 27.71
N LYS A 452 15.88 -33.73 28.47
CA LYS A 452 16.23 -33.83 29.91
C LYS A 452 17.65 -34.34 30.17
N ALA A 453 18.41 -34.70 29.14
CA ALA A 453 19.79 -35.17 29.27
C ALA A 453 20.85 -34.08 28.94
N GLU A 454 20.48 -32.98 28.27
CA GLU A 454 21.42 -31.92 27.88
C GLU A 454 21.44 -30.72 28.85
N GLU A 455 20.52 -30.68 29.84
CA GLU A 455 20.46 -29.60 30.85
C GLU A 455 21.51 -29.74 31.97
N LYS A 456 22.48 -30.66 31.85
CA LYS A 456 23.60 -30.83 32.80
C LYS A 456 24.99 -30.66 32.19
N ALA A 457 25.12 -30.25 30.94
CA ALA A 457 26.38 -29.79 30.38
C ALA A 457 26.19 -28.35 29.89
N GLY A 458 26.93 -27.40 30.47
CA GLY A 458 26.83 -25.98 30.11
C GLY A 458 26.99 -25.77 28.61
N ALA A 459 25.88 -25.47 27.93
CA ALA A 459 25.87 -25.24 26.50
C ALA A 459 26.45 -23.86 26.18
N LYS A 460 27.64 -23.84 25.58
CA LYS A 460 28.13 -22.73 24.77
C LYS A 460 27.13 -22.50 23.63
N GLN A 461 26.44 -21.38 23.67
CA GLN A 461 25.49 -20.99 22.63
C GLN A 461 26.27 -20.37 21.46
N THR A 462 26.62 -21.16 20.45
CA THR A 462 27.15 -20.68 19.17
C THR A 462 25.99 -20.45 18.23
N SER A 463 25.76 -19.20 17.80
CA SER A 463 24.87 -18.90 16.68
C SER A 463 25.52 -19.38 15.38
N GLU A 464 24.81 -20.14 14.55
CA GLU A 464 25.29 -20.42 13.19
C GLU A 464 25.35 -19.10 12.38
N PRO A 465 26.44 -18.87 11.63
CA PRO A 465 26.54 -17.67 10.82
C PRO A 465 25.66 -17.73 9.56
N TYR A 466 25.17 -16.57 9.14
CA TYR A 466 24.42 -16.41 7.88
C TYR A 466 25.27 -15.68 6.82
N ARG A 467 25.12 -16.02 5.53
CA ARG A 467 25.81 -15.39 4.41
C ARG A 467 24.88 -14.55 3.55
N ASP A 468 25.32 -13.37 3.13
CA ASP A 468 24.63 -12.58 2.11
C ASP A 468 25.08 -12.92 0.69
N GLU A 469 24.45 -12.28 -0.30
CA GLU A 469 24.68 -12.48 -1.73
C GLU A 469 26.07 -11.98 -2.19
N GLU A 470 26.75 -11.18 -1.38
CA GLU A 470 28.13 -10.71 -1.62
C GLU A 470 29.19 -11.58 -0.92
N GLY A 471 28.76 -12.63 -0.20
CA GLY A 471 29.64 -13.63 0.43
C GLY A 471 30.09 -13.28 1.86
N PHE A 472 29.54 -12.24 2.48
CA PHE A 472 29.88 -11.83 3.84
C PHE A 472 29.20 -12.71 4.89
N VAL A 473 29.90 -12.99 5.99
CA VAL A 473 29.48 -13.92 7.04
C VAL A 473 29.11 -13.15 8.32
N TYR A 474 27.87 -13.25 8.75
CA TYR A 474 27.33 -12.56 9.93
C TYR A 474 27.20 -13.50 11.13
N PHE A 475 27.67 -13.08 12.31
CA PHE A 475 27.54 -13.81 13.57
C PHE A 475 26.67 -13.03 14.57
N ASN A 476 25.72 -13.70 15.22
CA ASN A 476 24.88 -13.09 16.26
C ASN A 476 25.44 -13.43 17.64
N VAL A 477 26.01 -12.43 18.34
CA VAL A 477 26.49 -12.62 19.71
C VAL A 477 25.47 -12.04 20.69
N PRO A 478 24.64 -12.85 21.36
CA PRO A 478 23.73 -12.36 22.38
C PRO A 478 24.51 -11.96 23.65
N ILE A 479 24.39 -10.70 24.07
CA ILE A 479 24.91 -10.25 25.36
C ILE A 479 23.77 -10.43 26.39
N LEU A 480 23.87 -11.47 27.22
CA LEU A 480 22.93 -11.70 28.33
C LEU A 480 23.33 -10.84 29.53
N HIS A 481 22.67 -9.70 29.74
CA HIS A 481 22.78 -8.95 30.99
C HIS A 481 21.41 -8.49 31.52
N HIS A 482 21.19 -8.69 32.83
CA HIS A 482 19.94 -8.39 33.53
C HIS A 482 19.78 -6.92 33.98
N LYS A 483 20.62 -5.98 33.51
CA LYS A 483 20.54 -4.54 33.83
C LYS A 483 21.01 -3.66 32.65
N PRO A 484 20.56 -2.40 32.53
CA PRO A 484 20.96 -1.49 31.46
C PRO A 484 22.47 -1.27 31.45
N ILE A 485 23.09 -1.28 30.26
CA ILE A 485 24.52 -1.02 30.06
C ILE A 485 24.67 0.47 29.74
N ILE A 486 25.22 1.25 30.69
CA ILE A 486 25.29 2.72 30.58
C ILE A 486 26.69 3.21 30.17
N ASP A 487 27.73 2.37 30.22
CA ASP A 487 29.09 2.76 29.81
C ASP A 487 29.84 1.59 29.13
N LEU A 488 29.95 1.63 27.80
CA LEU A 488 30.84 0.74 27.06
C LEU A 488 32.26 1.33 27.08
N GLY A 489 33.22 0.63 27.68
CA GLY A 489 34.57 1.16 27.92
C GLY A 489 35.53 1.00 26.74
N TYR A 490 35.58 -0.17 26.11
CA TYR A 490 36.39 -0.45 24.91
C TYR A 490 36.05 -1.82 24.28
N ILE A 491 36.35 -1.96 22.99
CA ILE A 491 36.36 -3.24 22.25
C ILE A 491 37.74 -3.39 21.62
N HIS A 492 38.47 -4.45 21.99
CA HIS A 492 39.74 -4.82 21.36
C HIS A 492 39.56 -6.15 20.62
N GLY A 493 40.06 -6.23 19.39
CA GLY A 493 40.05 -7.46 18.58
C GLY A 493 41.44 -7.77 18.01
N CYS A 494 41.84 -9.04 18.03
CA CYS A 494 43.04 -9.54 17.36
C CYS A 494 42.71 -10.79 16.53
N PHE A 495 43.39 -10.91 15.39
CA PHE A 495 43.34 -12.09 14.53
C PHE A 495 44.52 -13.00 14.83
N LEU A 496 44.26 -14.28 15.09
CA LEU A 496 45.29 -15.26 15.42
C LEU A 496 44.97 -16.61 14.78
N GLY A 497 45.68 -16.94 13.70
CA GLY A 497 45.70 -18.29 13.11
C GLY A 497 44.34 -18.95 12.90
N GLY A 498 43.41 -18.26 12.21
CA GLY A 498 42.05 -18.78 11.93
C GLY A 498 41.01 -18.48 12.99
N TYR A 499 41.35 -17.71 14.03
CA TYR A 499 40.42 -17.27 15.08
C TYR A 499 40.38 -15.74 15.17
N VAL A 500 39.19 -15.22 15.49
CA VAL A 500 38.98 -13.84 15.94
C VAL A 500 38.72 -13.85 17.43
N CYS A 501 39.59 -13.18 18.19
CA CYS A 501 39.41 -12.99 19.63
C CYS A 501 39.05 -11.53 19.90
N PHE A 502 38.01 -11.28 20.71
CA PHE A 502 37.70 -9.94 21.16
C PHE A 502 37.33 -9.90 22.64
N SER A 503 37.67 -8.78 23.28
CA SER A 503 37.39 -8.51 24.68
C SER A 503 36.47 -7.31 24.80
N ILE A 504 35.40 -7.44 25.59
CA ILE A 504 34.47 -6.35 25.89
C ILE A 504 34.65 -5.98 27.37
N GLY A 505 35.07 -4.73 27.60
CA GLY A 505 35.27 -4.16 28.93
C GLY A 505 34.18 -3.13 29.28
N ILE A 506 33.58 -3.27 30.46
CA ILE A 506 32.74 -2.25 31.09
C ILE A 506 33.60 -1.56 32.16
N ARG A 507 33.58 -0.23 32.22
CA ARG A 507 34.41 0.55 33.15
C ARG A 507 34.16 0.09 34.60
N GLY A 508 35.21 -0.33 35.30
CA GLY A 508 35.13 -0.83 36.68
C GLY A 508 34.72 -2.30 36.87
N LYS A 509 34.67 -3.12 35.80
CA LYS A 509 34.39 -4.57 35.89
C LYS A 509 35.42 -5.43 35.15
N ALA A 510 35.49 -6.71 35.51
CA ALA A 510 36.28 -7.71 34.78
C ALA A 510 35.77 -7.85 33.34
N SER A 511 36.70 -7.92 32.38
CA SER A 511 36.38 -8.05 30.96
C SER A 511 35.87 -9.45 30.61
N VAL A 512 35.02 -9.51 29.57
CA VAL A 512 34.54 -10.78 29.01
C VAL A 512 35.23 -11.03 27.69
N ASN A 513 35.91 -12.18 27.57
CA ASN A 513 36.67 -12.56 26.38
C ASN A 513 35.88 -13.55 25.53
N TYR A 514 35.79 -13.28 24.23
CA TYR A 514 35.15 -14.11 23.23
C TYR A 514 36.21 -14.61 22.23
N ARG A 515 36.08 -15.87 21.83
CA ARG A 515 36.89 -16.51 20.79
C ARG A 515 35.97 -17.14 19.76
N ILE A 516 36.08 -16.71 18.52
CA ILE A 516 35.30 -17.21 17.37
C ILE A 516 36.28 -17.87 16.40
N ASP A 517 35.98 -19.10 15.98
CA ASP A 517 36.69 -19.79 14.92
C ASP A 517 36.14 -19.31 13.57
N VAL A 518 37.03 -18.78 12.72
CA VAL A 518 36.69 -18.26 11.39
C VAL A 518 37.34 -19.08 10.26
N GLY A 519 38.01 -20.20 10.57
CA GLY A 519 38.63 -21.06 9.57
C GLY A 519 39.61 -20.31 8.63
N SER A 520 39.56 -20.60 7.34
CA SER A 520 40.43 -20.04 6.29
C SER A 520 39.95 -18.69 5.69
N LEU A 521 39.03 -17.99 6.35
CA LEU A 521 38.50 -16.71 5.89
C LEU A 521 39.55 -15.57 6.01
N VAL A 522 39.71 -14.80 4.93
CA VAL A 522 40.80 -13.80 4.77
C VAL A 522 40.37 -12.38 5.20
N CYS A 523 39.07 -12.05 5.29
CA CYS A 523 38.61 -10.74 5.78
C CYS A 523 37.35 -10.83 6.66
N VAL A 524 37.31 -10.05 7.75
CA VAL A 524 36.21 -9.99 8.74
C VAL A 524 35.86 -8.53 9.02
N ARG A 525 34.58 -8.17 8.96
CA ARG A 525 34.06 -6.83 9.29
C ARG A 525 33.08 -6.91 10.47
N VAL A 526 33.31 -6.12 11.52
CA VAL A 526 32.39 -6.02 12.68
C VAL A 526 31.49 -4.80 12.46
N ALA A 527 30.22 -5.01 12.12
CA ALA A 527 29.37 -3.93 11.61
C ALA A 527 28.54 -3.18 12.67
N SER A 528 28.29 -3.72 13.86
CA SER A 528 27.59 -2.99 14.94
C SER A 528 27.46 -3.81 16.23
N VAL A 529 27.43 -3.13 17.39
CA VAL A 529 27.03 -3.69 18.69
C VAL A 529 25.80 -2.91 19.15
N TRP A 530 24.67 -3.60 19.38
CA TRP A 530 23.42 -2.97 19.83
C TRP A 530 23.26 -3.14 21.35
N LEU A 531 23.13 -2.03 22.07
CA LEU A 531 22.76 -2.00 23.48
C LEU A 531 21.34 -1.44 23.61
N PHE A 532 20.45 -2.17 24.27
CA PHE A 532 19.08 -1.70 24.56
C PHE A 532 19.05 -1.09 25.98
N PRO A 533 18.66 0.18 26.16
CA PRO A 533 18.35 0.73 27.47
C PRO A 533 16.83 0.86 27.69
N ASP A 534 16.30 0.10 28.64
CA ASP A 534 15.00 0.37 29.27
C ASP A 534 15.10 1.61 30.20
N ALA A 535 14.04 2.42 30.19
CA ALA A 535 13.97 3.82 30.61
C ALA A 535 14.35 4.20 32.06
N LYS A 536 14.93 5.41 32.25
CA LYS A 536 14.34 6.57 32.98
C LYS A 536 15.37 7.73 33.23
N TRP A 537 15.06 8.93 32.73
CA TRP A 537 15.37 10.30 33.22
C TRP A 537 16.76 10.56 33.85
N ALA A 538 17.65 11.31 33.17
CA ALA A 538 18.72 12.07 33.83
C ALA A 538 19.19 13.29 33.00
N LYS A 539 19.39 14.39 33.73
CA LYS A 539 19.75 15.75 33.32
C LYS A 539 21.27 15.83 33.11
N TRP A 540 21.74 16.32 31.96
CA TRP A 540 23.18 16.49 31.70
C TRP A 540 23.71 17.74 32.41
N VAL A 541 24.76 17.55 33.22
CA VAL A 541 25.63 18.61 33.75
C VAL A 541 26.92 18.56 32.92
N GLU A 542 27.36 19.70 32.43
CA GLU A 542 28.65 19.88 31.76
C GLU A 542 29.80 19.57 32.72
N SER A 543 30.67 18.64 32.35
CA SER A 543 32.07 18.67 32.76
C SER A 543 32.93 17.97 31.70
N GLY A 544 33.92 18.72 31.22
CA GLY A 544 34.90 18.23 30.26
C GLY A 544 35.73 17.09 30.85
N LEU A 545 36.04 16.11 30.01
CA LEU A 545 37.05 15.09 30.31
C LEU A 545 38.10 15.11 29.20
N GLN A 546 39.25 15.70 29.53
CA GLN A 546 40.52 15.35 28.91
C GLN A 546 40.92 13.96 29.38
N VAL A 547 41.41 13.11 28.47
CA VAL A 547 41.99 11.82 28.82
C VAL A 547 43.51 11.93 28.71
N GLU A 548 44.16 11.96 29.88
CA GLU A 548 45.60 11.79 30.03
C GLU A 548 46.05 10.36 29.66
N LYS A 549 47.31 10.26 29.23
CA LYS A 549 48.03 9.03 28.90
C LYS A 549 48.18 8.16 30.17
N GLY A 550 47.53 7.00 30.21
CA GLY A 550 47.61 6.05 31.32
C GLY A 550 47.66 4.59 30.84
N ASP A 551 48.42 3.77 31.57
CA ASP A 551 49.09 2.53 31.16
C ASP A 551 48.23 1.36 30.62
N ILE A 552 48.82 0.64 29.65
CA ILE A 552 48.29 -0.60 29.07
C ILE A 552 48.58 -1.78 30.01
N LEU A 553 47.55 -2.43 30.53
CA LEU A 553 47.65 -3.76 31.18
C LEU A 553 47.58 -4.86 30.11
N CYS A 554 48.73 -5.41 29.65
CA CYS A 554 48.77 -6.60 28.78
C CYS A 554 48.72 -7.89 29.64
N SER A 555 47.86 -8.86 29.28
CA SER A 555 47.89 -10.25 29.78
C SER A 555 49.07 -11.01 29.17
N LYS A 556 49.64 -11.98 29.91
CA LYS A 556 50.91 -12.68 29.59
C LYS A 556 50.96 -13.43 28.25
N ASP A 557 49.84 -13.61 27.56
CA ASP A 557 49.76 -14.37 26.31
C ASP A 557 49.49 -13.53 25.04
N CYS A 558 49.48 -12.20 25.12
CA CYS A 558 49.19 -11.34 23.96
C CYS A 558 50.38 -10.44 23.59
N LYS A 559 50.94 -10.61 22.38
CA LYS A 559 51.86 -9.62 21.79
C LYS A 559 51.07 -8.38 21.35
N CYS A 560 51.30 -7.26 22.03
CA CYS A 560 50.66 -5.97 21.77
C CYS A 560 51.32 -5.33 20.51
N MET A 561 50.58 -5.14 19.40
CA MET A 561 51.05 -4.42 18.20
C MET A 561 50.47 -2.99 18.17
N GLY A 562 51.36 -2.00 18.18
CA GLY A 562 51.03 -0.57 18.06
C GLY A 562 50.73 -0.13 16.63
N TYR A 563 50.24 1.11 16.52
CA TYR A 563 49.85 1.79 15.28
C TYR A 563 50.97 1.82 14.23
N PHE A 564 50.65 1.41 13.00
CA PHE A 564 51.46 1.69 11.81
C PHE A 564 50.59 2.29 10.69
N TYR A 565 50.99 3.45 10.19
CA TYR A 565 50.55 4.00 8.90
C TYR A 565 51.35 3.32 7.78
N HIS A 566 50.69 2.81 6.74
CA HIS A 566 51.37 2.33 5.53
C HIS A 566 50.51 2.47 4.27
N THR A 567 51.13 2.86 3.16
CA THR A 567 50.54 3.18 1.85
C THR A 567 50.67 2.02 0.85
N ASP A 568 49.89 0.95 0.99
CA ASP A 568 49.81 -0.17 0.03
C ASP A 568 48.34 -0.62 -0.16
N PRO A 569 47.78 -0.71 -1.38
CA PRO A 569 46.39 -1.10 -1.62
C PRO A 569 46.06 -2.60 -1.41
N SER A 570 47.03 -3.45 -1.04
CA SER A 570 46.85 -4.91 -1.00
C SER A 570 46.49 -5.51 0.38
N ARG A 571 46.06 -4.72 1.37
CA ARG A 571 45.69 -5.20 2.72
C ARG A 571 44.28 -4.75 3.16
N CYS A 572 43.47 -5.70 3.67
CA CYS A 572 42.10 -5.49 4.15
C CYS A 572 42.03 -4.54 5.38
N TRP A 573 41.02 -3.66 5.39
CA TRP A 573 40.76 -2.65 6.42
C TRP A 573 39.79 -3.16 7.52
N ILE A 574 40.00 -2.73 8.76
CA ILE A 574 38.95 -2.76 9.82
C ILE A 574 38.43 -1.34 9.98
N ALA A 575 37.21 -1.08 9.51
CA ALA A 575 36.53 0.20 9.70
C ALA A 575 35.49 0.07 10.84
N TYR A 576 35.65 0.86 11.90
CA TYR A 576 34.61 1.06 12.90
C TYR A 576 33.67 2.17 12.41
N ASN A 577 32.38 1.88 12.24
CA ASN A 577 31.37 2.92 12.05
C ASN A 577 30.73 3.24 13.41
N LEU A 578 31.23 4.29 14.07
CA LEU A 578 30.57 4.91 15.22
C LEU A 578 29.74 6.09 14.69
N LYS A 579 28.41 5.95 14.60
CA LYS A 579 27.50 7.08 14.35
C LYS A 579 27.26 7.84 15.66
N MET A 580 27.93 8.97 15.84
CA MET A 580 27.52 9.99 16.82
C MET A 580 26.42 10.86 16.18
N LEU A 581 25.27 10.98 16.85
CA LEU A 581 24.23 11.96 16.53
C LEU A 581 24.56 13.28 17.24
N THR A 582 25.04 14.29 16.50
CA THR A 582 25.14 15.67 17.00
C THR A 582 23.98 16.51 16.46
N ARG A 583 23.37 17.28 17.38
CA ARG A 583 22.25 18.20 17.13
C ARG A 583 22.79 19.45 16.43
N VAL A 584 22.21 19.83 15.29
CA VAL A 584 22.49 21.09 14.60
C VAL A 584 21.68 22.21 15.25
N GLY A 585 22.36 23.24 15.74
CA GLY A 585 21.80 24.50 16.20
C GLY A 585 22.73 25.66 15.84
N ASN A 586 22.22 26.57 15.01
CA ASN A 586 22.71 27.88 14.55
C ASN A 586 24.04 28.44 15.12
N SER A 587 25.02 28.71 14.26
CA SER A 587 25.27 30.03 13.63
C SER A 587 26.72 30.14 13.11
N THR A 588 26.87 30.59 11.86
CA THR A 588 27.98 31.40 11.28
C THR A 588 29.43 31.05 11.61
N ASN A 589 30.21 30.51 10.67
CA ASN A 589 30.99 31.26 9.65
C ASN A 589 32.03 30.37 8.94
N LEU A 590 32.26 30.72 7.68
CA LEU A 590 33.34 30.38 6.74
C LEU A 590 34.54 29.54 7.24
N ALA A 591 34.94 28.52 6.46
CA ALA A 591 36.03 28.64 5.48
C ALA A 591 36.22 27.34 4.67
N ASN A 592 36.41 27.50 3.36
CA ASN A 592 36.90 26.47 2.44
C ASN A 592 38.30 25.98 2.83
N MET A 593 38.62 24.72 2.56
CA MET A 593 39.82 24.32 1.80
C MET A 593 39.78 22.83 1.44
N ASN A 594 39.75 22.60 0.12
CA ASN A 594 40.12 21.44 -0.72
C ASN A 594 39.72 20.01 -0.33
#